data_AF-A0AA88YT07-F1
#
_entry.id   AF-A0AA88YT07-F1
#
_cell.length_a   1.000
_cell.length_b   1.000
_cell.length_c   1.000
_cell.angle_alpha   90.00
_cell.angle_beta   90.00
_cell.angle_gamma   90.00
#
_symmetry.space_group_name_H-M   'P 1'
#
loop_
_entity.id
_entity.type
_entity.pdbx_description
1 polymer ?
#
loop_
_entity_poly.entity_id
_entity_poly.type
_entity_poly.pdbx_seq_one_letter_code
_entity_poly.pdbx_strand_id
1 'polypeptide(L)'
;THQDIKTLNPKLTHQDIKILNPKLTHQDIKTLNPKLTHQDIKTLNPKQTHQDIKTLNPKLTHQDIKTVNPKQTHHDIKTLNPKQTHQDIKTLNPRLTHQDIKSLNPLLTHQDIKSPNPLLTHQDIKSLNPLLTHQDIKSLNPRLTHQDIKTLNPRLTHQDIKSLNPRLTHQDIKSLNPLLTHQDIKTLNPRLTHQDIKTLNPRLTHQDIKTLNPRLTHQDIKTLNPRLTHQDIKTLNLRLTHQDIKTLNPKLTHQDIKTLNPY
;
A
#
# COMPACT_ATOMS: atom_id res chain seq x y z
N THR A 1 27.49 -20.39 -12.01
CA THR A 1 26.88 -21.72 -11.83
C THR A 1 25.40 -21.52 -11.57
N HIS A 2 24.55 -21.75 -12.58
CA HIS A 2 23.08 -21.68 -12.43
C HIS A 2 22.65 -22.74 -11.42
N GLN A 3 22.14 -22.30 -10.27
CA GLN A 3 21.49 -23.17 -9.31
C GLN A 3 19.99 -23.18 -9.64
N ASP A 4 19.59 -24.02 -10.60
CA ASP A 4 18.18 -24.35 -10.82
C ASP A 4 17.66 -25.09 -9.59
N ILE A 5 17.05 -24.37 -8.65
CA ILE A 5 16.49 -24.94 -7.43
C ILE A 5 14.97 -25.02 -7.58
N LYS A 6 14.44 -26.24 -7.48
CA LYS A 6 12.98 -26.47 -7.61
C LYS A 6 12.17 -25.88 -6.45
N THR A 7 12.71 -25.75 -5.24
CA THR A 7 12.02 -25.12 -4.08
C THR A 7 13.02 -24.72 -3.01
N LEU A 8 12.86 -23.55 -2.38
CA LEU A 8 13.69 -23.10 -1.26
C LEU A 8 12.84 -22.43 -0.15
N ASN A 9 13.09 -22.76 1.12
CA ASN A 9 12.31 -22.30 2.28
C ASN A 9 13.24 -21.84 3.44
N PRO A 10 13.87 -20.66 3.37
CA PRO A 10 14.75 -20.19 4.43
C PRO A 10 13.95 -19.67 5.63
N LYS A 11 14.36 -20.04 6.84
CA LYS A 11 13.78 -19.60 8.11
C LYS A 11 14.85 -18.95 8.97
N LEU A 12 14.61 -17.72 9.43
CA LEU A 12 15.47 -17.03 10.41
C LEU A 12 14.62 -16.57 11.60
N THR A 13 15.15 -16.74 12.80
CA THR A 13 14.50 -16.39 14.06
C THR A 13 15.54 -15.85 15.03
N HIS A 14 15.25 -14.72 15.65
CA HIS A 14 16.12 -14.07 16.62
C HIS A 14 15.30 -13.40 17.73
N GLN A 15 15.87 -13.33 18.94
CA GLN A 15 15.39 -12.61 20.11
C GLN A 15 16.52 -11.69 20.58
N ASP A 16 16.18 -10.45 20.97
CA ASP A 16 17.10 -9.46 21.58
C ASP A 16 18.37 -9.15 20.77
N ILE A 17 18.30 -8.23 19.79
CA ILE A 17 19.48 -7.81 19.01
C ILE A 17 19.52 -6.28 18.84
N LYS A 18 20.70 -5.69 19.02
CA LYS A 18 20.90 -4.25 18.76
C LYS A 18 20.76 -3.88 17.28
N ILE A 19 21.38 -4.63 16.36
CA ILE A 19 21.32 -4.39 14.91
C ILE A 19 21.30 -5.72 14.16
N LEU A 20 20.40 -5.87 13.18
CA LEU A 20 20.34 -7.05 12.30
C LEU A 20 20.13 -6.65 10.83
N ASN A 21 20.93 -7.22 9.93
CA ASN A 21 20.94 -6.89 8.49
C ASN A 21 20.98 -8.17 7.61
N PRO A 22 19.88 -8.94 7.50
CA PRO A 22 19.87 -10.16 6.71
C PRO A 22 19.83 -9.82 5.21
N LYS A 23 20.59 -10.56 4.40
CA LYS A 23 20.62 -10.45 2.94
C LYS A 23 20.27 -11.79 2.31
N LEU A 24 19.29 -11.80 1.41
CA LEU A 24 18.94 -12.96 0.58
C LEU A 24 19.01 -12.58 -0.90
N THR A 25 19.59 -13.46 -1.71
CA THR A 25 19.70 -13.29 -3.16
C THR A 25 19.54 -14.64 -3.83
N HIS A 26 18.63 -14.73 -4.79
CA HIS A 26 18.34 -15.95 -5.54
C HIS A 26 18.04 -15.63 -7.01
N GLN A 27 18.35 -16.58 -7.89
CA GLN A 27 18.05 -16.58 -9.32
C GLN A 27 17.37 -17.92 -9.65
N ASP A 28 16.44 -17.92 -10.61
CA ASP A 28 15.82 -19.12 -11.19
C ASP A 28 15.23 -20.12 -10.18
N ILE A 29 14.10 -19.78 -9.55
CA ILE A 29 13.46 -20.66 -8.56
C ILE A 29 11.99 -20.92 -8.92
N LYS A 30 11.55 -22.17 -8.88
CA LYS A 30 10.12 -22.46 -9.09
C LYS A 30 9.25 -21.99 -7.90
N THR A 31 9.68 -22.19 -6.66
CA THR A 31 8.96 -21.72 -5.46
C THR A 31 9.90 -21.28 -4.35
N LEU A 32 9.65 -20.12 -3.74
CA LEU A 32 10.44 -19.59 -2.63
C LEU A 32 9.54 -19.02 -1.51
N ASN A 33 9.73 -19.51 -0.27
CA ASN A 33 8.92 -19.07 0.89
C ASN A 33 9.82 -18.68 2.08
N PRO A 34 10.40 -17.46 2.09
CA PRO A 34 11.23 -17.02 3.20
C PRO A 34 10.35 -16.63 4.40
N LYS A 35 10.77 -17.03 5.60
CA LYS A 35 10.14 -16.64 6.87
C LYS A 35 11.17 -15.97 7.78
N LEU A 36 10.92 -14.70 8.13
CA LEU A 36 11.69 -13.97 9.13
C LEU A 36 10.81 -13.63 10.32
N THR A 37 11.30 -13.87 11.54
CA THR A 37 10.63 -13.49 12.78
C THR A 37 11.64 -12.89 13.75
N HIS A 38 11.32 -11.72 14.29
CA HIS A 38 12.18 -10.99 15.22
C HIS A 38 11.38 -10.35 16.36
N GLN A 39 11.98 -10.32 17.54
CA GLN A 39 11.50 -9.67 18.75
C GLN A 39 12.63 -8.79 19.30
N ASP A 40 12.28 -7.65 19.89
CA ASP A 40 13.18 -6.79 20.68
C ASP A 40 14.45 -6.36 19.92
N ILE A 41 14.24 -5.61 18.83
CA ILE A 41 15.34 -5.15 17.98
C ILE A 41 15.46 -3.62 18.01
N LYS A 42 16.68 -3.09 18.12
CA LYS A 42 16.84 -1.63 17.96
C LYS A 42 16.80 -1.20 16.49
N THR A 43 17.48 -1.92 15.59
CA THR A 43 17.46 -1.62 14.14
C THR A 43 17.46 -2.89 13.30
N LEU A 44 16.56 -2.96 12.32
CA LEU A 44 16.43 -4.07 11.39
C LEU A 44 16.35 -3.60 9.92
N ASN A 45 17.27 -4.05 9.07
CA ASN A 45 17.32 -3.67 7.65
C ASN A 45 17.47 -4.91 6.72
N PRO A 46 16.39 -5.69 6.50
CA PRO A 46 16.45 -6.84 5.63
C PRO A 46 16.51 -6.40 4.17
N LYS A 47 17.38 -7.05 3.39
CA LYS A 47 17.48 -6.86 1.94
C LYS A 47 17.19 -8.18 1.22
N GLN A 48 16.23 -8.14 0.31
CA GLN A 48 15.85 -9.31 -0.50
C GLN A 48 15.86 -8.94 -1.98
N THR A 49 16.47 -9.79 -2.79
CA THR A 49 16.51 -9.64 -4.24
C THR A 49 16.25 -10.99 -4.89
N HIS A 50 15.29 -11.01 -5.82
CA HIS A 50 14.89 -12.23 -6.52
C HIS A 50 14.63 -11.94 -8.00
N GLN A 51 14.98 -12.90 -8.84
CA GLN A 51 14.74 -12.91 -10.28
C GLN A 51 14.19 -14.28 -10.68
N ASP A 52 13.35 -14.29 -11.71
CA ASP A 52 12.89 -15.52 -12.38
C ASP A 52 12.22 -16.53 -11.43
N ILE A 53 11.28 -16.02 -10.60
CA ILE A 53 10.57 -16.85 -9.62
C ILE A 53 9.14 -17.10 -10.08
N LYS A 54 8.74 -18.38 -10.20
CA LYS A 54 7.33 -18.67 -10.51
C LYS A 54 6.40 -18.32 -9.33
N THR A 55 6.79 -18.62 -8.10
CA THR A 55 5.99 -18.30 -6.90
C THR A 55 6.87 -17.84 -5.74
N LEU A 56 6.56 -16.67 -5.16
CA LEU A 56 7.26 -16.10 -4.02
C LEU A 56 6.27 -15.66 -2.93
N ASN A 57 6.41 -16.20 -1.71
CA ASN A 57 5.52 -15.88 -0.58
C ASN A 57 6.31 -15.51 0.69
N PRO A 58 6.93 -14.32 0.76
CA PRO A 58 7.69 -13.92 1.92
C PRO A 58 6.76 -13.64 3.09
N LYS A 59 7.10 -14.15 4.28
CA LYS A 59 6.42 -13.84 5.53
C LYS A 59 7.39 -13.15 6.48
N LEU A 60 7.06 -11.92 6.87
CA LEU A 60 7.82 -11.12 7.83
C LEU A 60 6.96 -10.82 9.05
N THR A 61 7.50 -11.07 10.23
CA THR A 61 6.83 -10.74 11.50
C THR A 61 7.81 -10.07 12.44
N HIS A 62 7.41 -8.94 12.99
CA HIS A 62 8.25 -8.07 13.81
C HIS A 62 7.46 -7.56 15.02
N GLN A 63 8.07 -7.62 16.20
CA GLN A 63 7.56 -7.07 17.45
C GLN A 63 8.66 -6.24 18.12
N ASP A 64 8.25 -5.17 18.79
CA ASP A 64 9.12 -4.36 19.65
C ASP A 64 10.40 -3.87 18.96
N ILE A 65 10.25 -3.34 17.74
CA ILE A 65 11.38 -2.82 16.96
C ILE A 65 11.34 -1.29 16.88
N LYS A 66 12.44 -0.64 17.27
CA LYS A 66 12.53 0.83 17.15
C LYS A 66 12.55 1.29 15.68
N THR A 67 13.31 0.64 14.82
CA THR A 67 13.43 1.00 13.39
C THR A 67 13.46 -0.22 12.48
N VAL A 68 12.58 -0.24 11.47
CA VAL A 68 12.53 -1.28 10.44
C VAL A 68 12.56 -0.66 9.04
N ASN A 69 13.54 -1.02 8.22
CA ASN A 69 13.68 -0.51 6.84
C ASN A 69 13.92 -1.65 5.83
N PRO A 70 12.90 -2.48 5.53
CA PRO A 70 13.06 -3.56 4.58
C PRO A 70 13.19 -3.00 3.16
N LYS A 71 14.12 -3.56 2.40
CA LYS A 71 14.26 -3.27 0.96
C LYS A 71 14.08 -4.58 0.18
N GLN A 72 13.02 -4.64 -0.61
CA GLN A 72 12.75 -5.80 -1.45
C GLN A 72 12.68 -5.38 -2.92
N THR A 73 13.33 -6.15 -3.77
CA THR A 73 13.34 -5.96 -5.22
C THR A 73 13.09 -7.30 -5.90
N HIS A 74 12.13 -7.32 -6.80
CA HIS A 74 11.72 -8.54 -7.50
C HIS A 74 11.51 -8.27 -8.98
N HIS A 75 11.98 -9.18 -9.82
CA HIS A 75 11.81 -9.17 -11.27
C HIS A 75 11.25 -10.53 -11.73
N ASP A 76 10.45 -10.51 -12.79
CA ASP A 76 9.97 -11.70 -13.49
C ASP A 76 9.26 -12.72 -12.58
N ILE A 77 8.41 -12.20 -11.68
CA ILE A 77 7.67 -13.02 -10.74
C ILE A 77 6.27 -13.31 -11.25
N LYS A 78 5.94 -14.59 -11.49
CA LYS A 78 4.57 -14.92 -11.92
C LYS A 78 3.53 -14.67 -10.81
N THR A 79 3.86 -15.03 -9.57
CA THR A 79 2.97 -14.83 -8.41
C THR A 79 3.77 -14.40 -7.19
N LEU A 80 3.42 -13.25 -6.62
CA LEU A 80 4.03 -12.72 -5.41
C LEU A 80 2.96 -12.39 -4.36
N ASN A 81 3.02 -13.03 -3.20
CA ASN A 81 2.05 -12.82 -2.10
C ASN A 81 2.77 -12.56 -0.76
N PRO A 82 3.38 -11.38 -0.58
CA PRO A 82 4.07 -11.05 0.64
C PRO A 82 3.07 -10.85 1.77
N LYS A 83 3.42 -11.33 2.96
CA LYS A 83 2.68 -11.11 4.20
C LYS A 83 3.60 -10.46 5.22
N GLN A 84 3.26 -9.25 5.66
CA GLN A 84 4.03 -8.55 6.69
C GLN A 84 3.13 -8.16 7.85
N THR A 85 3.62 -8.41 9.06
CA THR A 85 2.94 -8.05 10.30
C THR A 85 3.93 -7.36 11.22
N HIS A 86 3.54 -6.22 11.75
CA HIS A 86 4.37 -5.37 12.59
C HIS A 86 3.57 -4.86 13.78
N GLN A 87 4.15 -4.97 14.98
CA GLN A 87 3.60 -4.46 16.24
C GLN A 87 4.67 -3.62 16.96
N ASP A 88 4.23 -2.57 17.64
CA ASP A 88 5.07 -1.72 18.52
C ASP A 88 6.32 -1.15 17.83
N ILE A 89 6.13 -0.72 16.57
CA ILE A 89 7.22 -0.19 15.76
C ILE A 89 7.24 1.34 15.80
N LYS A 90 8.34 1.94 16.25
CA LYS A 90 8.43 3.41 16.23
C LYS A 90 8.53 3.96 14.81
N THR A 91 9.36 3.36 13.96
CA THR A 91 9.57 3.83 12.58
C THR A 91 9.62 2.65 11.61
N LEU A 92 8.81 2.71 10.55
CA LEU A 92 8.74 1.68 9.50
C LEU A 92 8.81 2.32 8.10
N ASN A 93 9.90 2.09 7.37
CA ASN A 93 10.10 2.65 6.03
C ASN A 93 10.41 1.56 4.98
N PRO A 94 9.44 0.71 4.62
CA PRO A 94 9.65 -0.30 3.60
C PRO A 94 9.82 0.35 2.24
N ARG A 95 10.76 -0.17 1.46
CA ARG A 95 10.93 0.17 0.04
C ARG A 95 10.76 -1.09 -0.80
N LEU A 96 9.71 -1.12 -1.60
CA LEU A 96 9.37 -2.25 -2.44
C LEU A 96 9.40 -1.83 -3.91
N THR A 97 10.10 -2.61 -4.73
CA THR A 97 10.16 -2.39 -6.19
C THR A 97 9.92 -3.71 -6.90
N HIS A 98 8.98 -3.70 -7.83
CA HIS A 98 8.54 -4.88 -8.55
C HIS A 98 8.41 -4.58 -10.04
N GLN A 99 8.88 -5.50 -10.88
CA GLN A 99 8.73 -5.45 -12.33
C GLN A 99 8.21 -6.79 -12.85
N ASP A 100 7.48 -6.75 -13.96
CA ASP A 100 7.02 -7.92 -14.73
C ASP A 100 6.25 -8.95 -13.88
N ILE A 101 5.36 -8.47 -13.02
CA ILE A 101 4.58 -9.33 -12.13
C ILE A 101 3.20 -9.63 -12.68
N LYS A 102 2.91 -10.91 -12.93
CA LYS A 102 1.56 -11.30 -13.40
C LYS A 102 0.49 -11.17 -12.31
N SER A 103 0.83 -11.43 -11.04
CA SER A 103 -0.11 -11.33 -9.93
C SER A 103 0.62 -10.95 -8.63
N LEU A 104 0.21 -9.84 -8.02
CA LEU A 104 0.74 -9.34 -6.77
C LEU A 104 -0.38 -9.10 -5.75
N ASN A 105 -0.37 -9.84 -4.64
CA ASN A 105 -1.39 -9.74 -3.60
C ASN A 105 -0.73 -9.57 -2.21
N PRO A 106 -0.18 -8.38 -1.91
CA PRO A 106 0.44 -8.12 -0.63
C PRO A 106 -0.60 -7.98 0.47
N LEU A 107 -0.32 -8.57 1.63
CA LEU A 107 -1.09 -8.42 2.85
C LEU A 107 -0.21 -7.77 3.92
N LEU A 108 -0.61 -6.59 4.39
CA LEU A 108 0.13 -5.82 5.38
C LEU A 108 -0.77 -5.49 6.56
N THR A 109 -0.30 -5.81 7.77
CA THR A 109 -0.99 -5.49 9.02
C THR A 109 -0.01 -4.78 9.96
N HIS A 110 -0.44 -3.64 10.48
CA HIS A 110 0.36 -2.78 11.33
C HIS A 110 -0.46 -2.32 12.54
N GLN A 111 0.10 -2.49 13.74
CA GLN A 111 -0.47 -2.00 14.99
C GLN A 111 0.58 -1.16 15.73
N ASP A 112 0.12 -0.12 16.41
CA ASP A 112 0.94 0.74 17.29
C ASP A 112 2.19 1.32 16.62
N ILE A 113 2.10 1.59 15.31
CA ILE A 113 3.23 2.15 14.56
C ILE A 113 3.17 3.68 14.57
N LYS A 114 4.18 4.30 15.17
CA LYS A 114 4.19 5.76 15.31
C LYS A 114 4.36 6.50 13.98
N SER A 115 5.21 6.00 13.08
CA SER A 115 5.55 6.73 11.85
C SER A 115 5.88 5.81 10.67
N PRO A 116 4.89 5.12 10.08
CA PRO A 116 5.06 4.41 8.82
C PRO A 116 5.16 5.35 7.61
N ASN A 117 6.16 5.14 6.76
CA ASN A 117 6.36 5.87 5.50
C ASN A 117 6.78 4.89 4.37
N PRO A 118 5.84 4.04 3.93
CA PRO A 118 6.13 3.04 2.91
C PRO A 118 6.27 3.67 1.51
N LEU A 119 7.23 3.17 0.73
CA LEU A 119 7.43 3.54 -0.67
C LEU A 119 7.32 2.30 -1.56
N LEU A 120 6.33 2.30 -2.45
CA LEU A 120 6.05 1.20 -3.36
C LEU A 120 6.08 1.66 -4.81
N THR A 121 6.84 0.96 -5.63
CA THR A 121 6.92 1.19 -7.07
C THR A 121 6.70 -0.12 -7.81
N HIS A 122 5.77 -0.10 -8.77
CA HIS A 122 5.41 -1.27 -9.56
C HIS A 122 5.27 -0.91 -11.03
N GLN A 123 5.79 -1.78 -11.89
CA GLN A 123 5.69 -1.68 -13.35
C GLN A 123 5.19 -3.01 -13.92
N ASP A 124 4.47 -2.93 -15.04
CA ASP A 124 4.02 -4.08 -15.83
C ASP A 124 3.28 -5.15 -15.03
N ILE A 125 2.34 -4.71 -14.19
CA ILE A 125 1.55 -5.62 -13.35
C ILE A 125 0.20 -5.92 -13.97
N LYS A 126 -0.05 -7.19 -14.29
CA LYS A 126 -1.36 -7.60 -14.80
C LYS A 126 -2.46 -7.53 -13.74
N SER A 127 -2.16 -7.81 -12.47
CA SER A 127 -3.14 -7.78 -11.38
C SER A 127 -2.46 -7.43 -10.05
N LEU A 128 -2.90 -6.35 -9.42
CA LEU A 128 -2.43 -5.88 -8.13
C LEU A 128 -3.61 -5.75 -7.16
N ASN A 129 -3.64 -6.55 -6.10
CA ASN A 129 -4.72 -6.53 -5.08
C ASN A 129 -4.13 -6.44 -3.66
N PRO A 130 -3.63 -5.25 -3.26
CA PRO A 130 -3.06 -5.06 -1.93
C PRO A 130 -4.16 -4.98 -0.88
N LEU A 131 -3.95 -5.64 0.26
CA LEU A 131 -4.80 -5.54 1.45
C LEU A 131 -3.97 -4.98 2.61
N LEU A 132 -4.32 -3.78 3.07
CA LEU A 132 -3.61 -3.06 4.12
C LEU A 132 -4.55 -2.78 5.29
N THR A 133 -4.11 -3.08 6.50
CA THR A 133 -4.82 -2.76 7.74
C THR A 133 -3.87 -2.08 8.72
N HIS A 134 -4.29 -0.93 9.24
CA HIS A 134 -3.53 -0.15 10.20
C HIS A 134 -4.40 0.26 11.38
N GLN A 135 -3.85 0.14 12.59
CA GLN A 135 -4.45 0.61 13.85
C GLN A 135 -3.44 1.47 14.62
N ASP A 136 -3.94 2.44 15.39
CA ASP A 136 -3.18 3.26 16.34
C ASP A 136 -1.94 3.94 15.73
N ILE A 137 -2.15 4.60 14.59
CA ILE A 137 -1.06 5.24 13.85
C ILE A 137 -1.05 6.75 14.09
N LYS A 138 0.06 7.24 14.64
CA LYS A 138 0.22 8.70 14.79
C LYS A 138 0.38 9.44 13.45
N SER A 139 1.10 8.87 12.49
CA SER A 139 1.30 9.49 11.17
C SER A 139 1.64 8.47 10.10
N LEU A 140 0.82 8.36 9.06
CA LEU A 140 1.03 7.48 7.91
C LEU A 140 1.15 8.28 6.60
N ASN A 141 2.27 8.12 5.89
CA ASN A 141 2.58 8.87 4.67
C ASN A 141 2.97 7.97 3.48
N PRO A 142 2.08 7.08 3.00
CA PRO A 142 2.43 6.11 1.98
C PRO A 142 2.61 6.77 0.62
N ARG A 143 3.60 6.32 -0.15
CA ARG A 143 3.85 6.73 -1.53
C ARG A 143 3.79 5.52 -2.46
N LEU A 144 2.83 5.54 -3.38
CA LEU A 144 2.60 4.45 -4.33
C LEU A 144 2.69 4.99 -5.76
N THR A 145 3.51 4.34 -6.58
CA THR A 145 3.63 4.62 -8.01
C THR A 145 3.42 3.34 -8.79
N HIS A 146 2.51 3.39 -9.76
CA HIS A 146 2.16 2.25 -10.61
C HIS A 146 2.11 2.68 -12.07
N GLN A 147 2.68 1.85 -12.94
CA GLN A 147 2.63 1.99 -14.40
C GLN A 147 2.14 0.69 -15.02
N ASP A 148 1.43 0.79 -16.13
CA ASP A 148 0.99 -0.34 -16.97
C ASP A 148 0.26 -1.43 -16.18
N ILE A 149 -0.75 -1.02 -15.41
CA ILE A 149 -1.54 -1.96 -14.62
C ILE A 149 -2.87 -2.29 -15.28
N LYS A 150 -3.07 -3.55 -15.65
CA LYS A 150 -4.37 -3.98 -16.20
C LYS A 150 -5.49 -3.91 -15.15
N THR A 151 -5.22 -4.35 -13.92
CA THR A 151 -6.22 -4.31 -12.84
C THR A 151 -5.57 -3.99 -11.51
N LEU A 152 -6.09 -2.97 -10.83
CA LEU A 152 -5.67 -2.54 -9.50
C LEU A 152 -6.88 -2.45 -8.55
N ASN A 153 -6.92 -3.30 -7.52
CA ASN A 153 -8.00 -3.31 -6.52
C ASN A 153 -7.46 -3.25 -5.09
N PRO A 154 -6.98 -2.07 -4.65
CA PRO A 154 -6.45 -1.91 -3.31
C PRO A 154 -7.58 -1.86 -2.29
N ARG A 155 -7.37 -2.52 -1.14
CA ARG A 155 -8.25 -2.50 0.03
C ARG A 155 -7.49 -1.99 1.23
N LEU A 156 -7.91 -0.85 1.78
CA LEU A 156 -7.24 -0.17 2.87
C LEU A 156 -8.22 0.07 4.02
N THR A 157 -7.85 -0.39 5.21
CA THR A 157 -8.60 -0.13 6.45
C THR A 157 -7.70 0.56 7.45
N HIS A 158 -8.18 1.67 8.01
CA HIS A 158 -7.45 2.47 8.98
C HIS A 158 -8.34 2.84 10.16
N GLN A 159 -7.82 2.68 11.37
CA GLN A 159 -8.46 3.11 12.63
C GLN A 159 -7.48 3.97 13.43
N ASP A 160 -8.03 4.94 14.15
CA ASP A 160 -7.31 5.79 15.11
C ASP A 160 -6.04 6.43 14.54
N ILE A 161 -6.21 7.10 13.39
CA ILE A 161 -5.09 7.74 12.70
C ILE A 161 -5.11 9.25 12.93
N LYS A 162 -4.08 9.76 13.63
CA LYS A 162 -3.95 11.21 13.83
C LYS A 162 -3.66 11.96 12.53
N SER A 163 -2.87 11.39 11.62
CA SER A 163 -2.57 12.01 10.32
C SER A 163 -2.35 10.97 9.24
N LEU A 164 -3.09 11.06 8.14
CA LEU A 164 -2.95 10.20 6.96
C LEU A 164 -2.73 11.06 5.71
N ASN A 165 -1.55 10.96 5.08
CA ASN A 165 -1.21 11.71 3.86
C ASN A 165 -0.74 10.78 2.73
N PRO A 166 -1.64 10.00 2.13
CA PRO A 166 -1.28 9.09 1.05
C PRO A 166 -1.05 9.86 -0.24
N ARG A 167 -0.01 9.47 -0.98
CA ARG A 167 0.25 9.93 -2.35
C ARG A 167 0.25 8.74 -3.29
N LEU A 168 -0.66 8.77 -4.26
CA LEU A 168 -0.79 7.73 -5.28
C LEU A 168 -0.66 8.34 -6.68
N THR A 169 0.17 7.71 -7.51
CA THR A 169 0.36 8.08 -8.91
C THR A 169 0.21 6.83 -9.77
N HIS A 170 -0.69 6.91 -10.75
CA HIS A 170 -1.05 5.79 -11.62
C HIS A 170 -1.05 6.25 -13.08
N GLN A 171 -0.45 5.44 -13.95
CA GLN A 171 -0.46 5.60 -15.40
C GLN A 171 -0.96 4.30 -16.06
N ASP A 172 -1.68 4.44 -17.17
CA ASP A 172 -2.10 3.35 -18.04
C ASP A 172 -2.83 2.23 -17.29
N ILE A 173 -3.92 2.59 -16.60
CA ILE A 173 -4.70 1.62 -15.84
C ILE A 173 -6.00 1.26 -16.55
N LYS A 174 -6.15 -0.01 -16.92
CA LYS A 174 -7.41 -0.47 -17.53
C LYS A 174 -8.56 -0.50 -16.52
N SER A 175 -8.31 -0.89 -15.27
CA SER A 175 -9.34 -0.88 -14.22
C SER A 175 -8.75 -0.61 -12.84
N LEU A 176 -9.28 0.41 -12.18
CA LEU A 176 -8.92 0.81 -10.82
C LEU A 176 -10.17 0.80 -9.92
N ASN A 177 -10.21 -0.08 -8.93
CA ASN A 177 -11.34 -0.21 -7.98
C ASN A 177 -10.84 -0.16 -6.53
N PRO A 178 -10.43 1.02 -6.03
CA PRO A 178 -9.95 1.15 -4.67
C PRO A 178 -11.12 1.12 -3.68
N LEU A 179 -10.93 0.42 -2.56
CA LEU A 179 -11.83 0.42 -1.41
C LEU A 179 -11.06 0.92 -0.19
N LEU A 180 -11.49 2.05 0.37
CA LEU A 180 -10.89 2.61 1.57
C LEU A 180 -11.95 2.77 2.66
N THR A 181 -11.61 2.33 3.86
CA THR A 181 -12.41 2.50 5.07
C THR A 181 -11.55 3.17 6.14
N HIS A 182 -12.06 4.25 6.72
CA HIS A 182 -11.36 5.02 7.74
C HIS A 182 -12.29 5.32 8.91
N GLN A 183 -11.78 5.15 10.13
CA GLN A 183 -12.42 5.54 11.38
C GLN A 183 -11.48 6.43 12.18
N ASP A 184 -12.04 7.45 12.85
CA ASP A 184 -11.34 8.32 13.80
C ASP A 184 -10.06 8.94 13.24
N ILE A 185 -10.20 9.64 12.10
CA ILE A 185 -9.07 10.32 11.48
C ILE A 185 -9.10 11.82 11.77
N LYS A 186 -8.10 12.30 12.53
CA LYS A 186 -8.00 13.74 12.81
C LYS A 186 -7.69 14.56 11.55
N THR A 187 -6.78 14.08 10.70
CA THR A 187 -6.45 14.77 9.44
C THR A 187 -6.17 13.77 8.32
N LEU A 188 -6.87 13.93 7.21
CA LEU A 188 -6.72 13.13 6.00
C LEU A 188 -6.43 14.04 4.80
N ASN A 189 -5.24 13.93 4.20
CA ASN A 189 -4.83 14.72 3.03
C ASN A 189 -4.36 13.83 1.87
N PRO A 190 -5.27 13.12 1.18
CA PRO A 190 -4.92 12.26 0.07
C PRO A 190 -4.56 13.08 -1.17
N ARG A 191 -3.54 12.62 -1.90
CA ARG A 191 -3.13 13.16 -3.21
C ARG A 191 -3.15 12.04 -4.24
N LEU A 192 -4.08 12.11 -5.18
CA LEU A 192 -4.22 11.12 -6.25
C LEU A 192 -3.96 11.77 -7.61
N THR A 193 -3.09 11.14 -8.40
CA THR A 193 -2.82 11.52 -9.78
C THR A 193 -3.01 10.31 -10.68
N HIS A 194 -3.88 10.43 -11.67
CA HIS A 194 -4.26 9.36 -12.59
C HIS A 194 -4.17 9.85 -14.02
N GLN A 195 -3.59 9.02 -14.88
CA GLN A 195 -3.51 9.24 -16.33
C GLN A 195 -3.99 7.98 -17.04
N ASP A 196 -4.73 8.14 -18.13
CA ASP A 196 -5.13 7.06 -19.04
C ASP A 196 -5.84 5.90 -18.31
N ILE A 197 -6.96 6.22 -17.65
CA ILE A 197 -7.75 5.21 -16.93
C ILE A 197 -9.03 4.86 -17.69
N LYS A 198 -9.12 3.61 -18.16
CA LYS A 198 -10.35 3.15 -18.83
C LYS A 198 -11.54 3.09 -17.87
N THR A 199 -11.34 2.65 -16.63
CA THR A 199 -12.44 2.56 -15.65
C THR A 199 -11.92 2.78 -14.23
N LEU A 200 -12.52 3.75 -13.53
CA LEU A 200 -12.22 4.11 -12.15
C LEU A 200 -13.50 4.01 -11.30
N ASN A 201 -13.53 3.08 -10.33
CA ASN A 201 -14.68 2.89 -9.43
C ASN A 201 -14.25 2.94 -7.95
N PRO A 202 -13.90 4.12 -7.41
CA PRO A 202 -13.48 4.25 -6.03
C PRO A 202 -14.66 4.09 -5.08
N ARG A 203 -14.42 3.39 -3.97
CA ARG A 203 -15.35 3.25 -2.83
C ARG A 203 -14.66 3.73 -1.58
N LEU A 204 -15.28 4.70 -0.94
CA LEU A 204 -14.71 5.44 0.18
C LEU A 204 -15.75 5.51 1.30
N THR A 205 -15.37 5.02 2.48
CA THR A 205 -16.19 5.07 3.69
C THR A 205 -15.39 5.70 4.82
N HIS A 206 -15.96 6.72 5.45
CA HIS A 206 -15.31 7.46 6.52
C HIS A 206 -16.26 7.68 7.69
N GLN A 207 -15.74 7.49 8.91
CA GLN A 207 -16.38 7.88 10.15
C GLN A 207 -15.44 8.81 10.92
N ASP A 208 -15.99 9.88 11.48
CA ASP A 208 -15.31 10.83 12.36
C ASP A 208 -14.01 11.39 11.79
N ILE A 209 -14.15 12.27 10.79
CA ILE A 209 -13.01 13.00 10.23
C ILE A 209 -13.06 14.46 10.62
N LYS A 210 -12.12 14.89 11.46
CA LYS A 210 -12.03 16.31 11.83
C LYS A 210 -11.64 17.18 10.64
N THR A 211 -10.76 16.71 9.76
CA THR A 211 -10.32 17.51 8.59
C THR A 211 -9.97 16.61 7.41
N LEU A 212 -10.60 16.87 6.27
CA LEU A 212 -10.42 16.15 5.01
C LEU A 212 -9.99 17.14 3.91
N ASN A 213 -8.78 16.99 3.37
CA ASN A 213 -8.25 17.86 2.30
C ASN A 213 -7.78 17.06 1.06
N PRO A 214 -8.70 16.46 0.29
CA PRO A 214 -8.36 15.67 -0.88
C PRO A 214 -7.90 16.55 -2.04
N ARG A 215 -6.86 16.08 -2.74
CA ARG A 215 -6.41 16.64 -4.03
C ARG A 215 -6.38 15.56 -5.09
N LEU A 216 -7.18 15.75 -6.12
CA LEU A 216 -7.40 14.77 -7.17
C LEU A 216 -7.09 15.38 -8.53
N THR A 217 -6.24 14.71 -9.29
CA THR A 217 -5.88 15.09 -10.66
C THR A 217 -6.08 13.89 -11.57
N HIS A 218 -6.93 14.03 -12.58
CA HIS A 218 -7.26 12.98 -13.53
C HIS A 218 -7.15 13.48 -14.96
N GLN A 219 -6.58 12.66 -15.82
CA GLN A 219 -6.50 12.86 -17.25
C GLN A 219 -6.96 11.59 -17.97
N ASP A 220 -7.76 11.75 -19.03
CA ASP A 220 -8.18 10.67 -19.92
C ASP A 220 -8.87 9.50 -19.20
N ILE A 221 -10.02 9.79 -18.57
CA ILE A 221 -10.84 8.77 -17.91
C ILE A 221 -12.06 8.42 -18.76
N LYS A 222 -12.10 7.18 -19.27
CA LYS A 222 -13.28 6.75 -20.04
C LYS A 222 -14.52 6.58 -19.17
N THR A 223 -14.39 6.09 -17.94
CA THR A 223 -15.53 5.90 -17.04
C THR A 223 -15.13 6.09 -15.59
N LEU A 224 -15.85 6.94 -14.87
CA LEU A 224 -15.67 7.25 -13.46
C LEU A 224 -16.98 7.02 -12.68
N ASN A 225 -16.99 6.05 -11.76
CA ASN A 225 -18.15 5.76 -10.91
C ASN A 225 -17.79 5.78 -9.40
N PRO A 226 -17.61 6.96 -8.80
CA PRO A 226 -17.22 7.07 -7.41
C PRO A 226 -18.40 6.79 -6.48
N ARG A 227 -18.12 6.12 -5.36
CA ARG A 227 -19.06 5.94 -4.25
C ARG A 227 -18.43 6.41 -2.96
N LEU A 228 -19.14 7.31 -2.28
CA LEU A 228 -18.60 8.01 -1.13
C LEU A 228 -19.64 8.05 -0.02
N THR A 229 -19.26 7.55 1.16
CA THR A 229 -20.08 7.51 2.38
C THR A 229 -19.32 8.15 3.53
N HIS A 230 -19.95 9.11 4.20
CA HIS A 230 -19.34 9.77 5.36
C HIS A 230 -20.33 9.94 6.52
N GLN A 231 -19.80 9.79 7.72
CA GLN A 231 -20.41 10.20 8.98
C GLN A 231 -19.45 11.17 9.67
N ASP A 232 -19.95 12.34 10.04
CA ASP A 232 -19.26 13.36 10.83
C ASP A 232 -17.94 13.86 10.22
N ILE A 233 -18.05 14.81 9.29
CA ILE A 233 -16.88 15.60 8.84
C ILE A 233 -16.99 17.02 9.38
N LYS A 234 -16.00 17.43 10.19
CA LYS A 234 -15.96 18.81 10.68
C LYS A 234 -15.54 19.81 9.58
N THR A 235 -14.57 19.46 8.75
CA THR A 235 -14.07 20.35 7.69
C THR A 235 -13.67 19.57 6.45
N LEU A 236 -14.16 19.99 5.29
CA LEU A 236 -13.81 19.45 3.98
C LEU A 236 -13.27 20.56 3.06
N ASN A 237 -12.03 20.41 2.58
CA ASN A 237 -11.43 21.25 1.54
C ASN A 237 -11.02 20.40 0.33
N LEU A 238 -11.93 20.25 -0.63
CA LEU A 238 -11.72 19.44 -1.84
C LEU A 238 -11.10 20.28 -2.96
N ARG A 239 -10.07 19.74 -3.63
CA ARG A 239 -9.53 20.28 -4.89
C ARG A 239 -9.53 19.20 -5.98
N LEU A 240 -10.14 19.54 -7.11
CA LEU A 240 -10.39 18.62 -8.21
C LEU A 240 -9.88 19.19 -9.54
N THR A 241 -9.17 18.38 -10.31
CA THR A 241 -8.72 18.75 -11.66
C THR A 241 -8.95 17.56 -12.59
N HIS A 242 -9.71 17.76 -13.64
CA HIS A 242 -10.09 16.72 -14.59
C HIS A 242 -9.91 17.21 -16.03
N GLN A 243 -9.34 16.36 -16.87
CA GLN A 243 -9.35 16.48 -18.32
C GLN A 243 -9.93 15.20 -18.89
N ASP A 244 -10.83 15.34 -19.86
CA ASP A 244 -11.38 14.27 -20.69
C ASP A 244 -11.97 13.08 -19.90
N ILE A 245 -13.12 13.34 -19.26
CA ILE A 245 -13.96 12.29 -18.68
C ILE A 245 -15.12 11.99 -19.61
N LYS A 246 -15.15 10.78 -20.20
CA LYS A 246 -16.24 10.41 -21.12
C LYS A 246 -17.54 10.07 -20.40
N THR A 247 -17.48 9.50 -19.21
CA THR A 247 -18.69 9.12 -18.43
C THR A 247 -18.43 9.24 -16.94
N LEU A 248 -19.37 9.87 -16.22
CA LEU A 248 -19.31 10.13 -14.79
C LEU A 248 -20.64 9.76 -14.11
N ASN A 249 -20.60 8.81 -13.15
CA ASN A 249 -21.78 8.38 -12.38
C ASN A 249 -21.48 8.33 -10.86
N PRO A 250 -21.56 9.46 -10.14
CA PRO A 250 -21.27 9.50 -8.71
C PRO A 250 -22.43 9.01 -7.85
N LYS A 251 -22.12 8.38 -6.71
CA LYS A 251 -23.07 8.13 -5.61
C LYS A 251 -22.49 8.66 -4.30
N LEU A 252 -23.29 9.46 -3.60
CA LEU A 252 -22.89 10.18 -2.40
C LEU A 252 -23.88 9.96 -1.27
N THR A 253 -23.39 9.73 -0.05
CA THR A 253 -24.21 9.57 1.16
C THR A 253 -23.50 10.24 2.33
N HIS A 254 -24.20 11.10 3.05
CA HIS A 254 -23.63 11.88 4.15
C HIS A 254 -24.60 11.99 5.32
N GLN A 255 -24.03 11.97 6.52
CA GLN A 255 -24.64 12.46 7.75
C GLN A 255 -23.68 13.48 8.36
N ASP A 256 -24.19 14.69 8.63
CA ASP A 256 -23.53 15.79 9.35
C ASP A 256 -22.16 16.25 8.81
N ILE A 257 -22.19 17.30 7.97
CA ILE A 257 -20.99 18.07 7.58
C ILE A 257 -21.12 19.48 8.16
N LYS A 258 -20.20 19.87 9.05
CA LYS A 258 -20.27 21.20 9.71
C LYS A 258 -19.80 22.34 8.80
N THR A 259 -18.82 22.10 7.93
CA THR A 259 -18.24 23.15 7.09
C THR A 259 -17.67 22.58 5.79
N LEU A 260 -18.08 23.15 4.66
CA LEU A 260 -17.65 22.78 3.31
C LEU A 260 -17.03 23.99 2.62
N ASN A 261 -15.75 23.89 2.24
CA ASN A 261 -15.04 24.93 1.50
C ASN A 261 -14.51 24.35 0.17
N PRO A 262 -15.25 24.49 -0.94
CA PRO A 262 -14.77 24.06 -2.25
C PRO A 262 -13.73 25.04 -2.82
N TYR A 263 -12.64 24.53 -3.42
CA TYR A 263 -11.61 25.32 -4.14
C TYR A 263 -11.17 24.67 -5.46
#